data_AF-A0A271J0Y2-F1
#
_entry.id   AF-A0A271J0Y2-F1
#
_cell.length_a   1.000
_cell.length_b   1.000
_cell.length_c   1.000
_cell.angle_alpha   90.00
_cell.angle_beta   90.00
_cell.angle_gamma   90.00
#
_symmetry.space_group_name_H-M   'P 1'
#
loop_
_entity.id
_entity.type
_entity.pdbx_description
1 polymer ?
#
loop_
_entity_poly.entity_id
_entity_poly.type
_entity_poly.pdbx_seq_one_letter_code
_entity_poly.pdbx_strand_id
1 'polypeptide(L)'
;MLSLVGLAACDGADGGDDVDPDLVDALVELHLADARAALDTVEARRPALAESLRRVALKAHGLDSAAFETRLDALAGAPALAEATYDSVETRLVRERQGSPAPRPDSLKAPPAPGF
;
A
#
# COMPACT_ATOMS: atom_id res chain seq x y z
N MET A 1 8.83 -34.57 -36.77
CA MET A 1 8.33 -33.18 -36.82
C MET A 1 7.45 -32.95 -35.62
N LEU A 2 7.74 -31.84 -34.91
CA LEU A 2 6.96 -31.20 -33.84
C LEU A 2 6.92 -31.90 -32.47
N SER A 3 8.04 -31.76 -31.76
CA SER A 3 8.03 -31.35 -30.35
C SER A 3 7.46 -29.94 -30.25
N LEU A 4 6.49 -29.73 -29.36
CA LEU A 4 6.21 -28.46 -28.67
C LEU A 4 5.52 -28.86 -27.35
N VAL A 5 6.32 -28.94 -26.28
CA VAL A 5 6.28 -27.95 -25.20
C VAL A 5 4.86 -27.87 -24.63
N GLY A 6 4.52 -28.90 -23.84
CA GLY A 6 3.58 -28.74 -22.75
C GLY A 6 4.22 -27.75 -21.79
N LEU A 7 3.82 -26.49 -21.95
CA LEU A 7 4.22 -25.39 -21.10
C LEU A 7 3.97 -25.84 -19.66
N ALA A 8 5.02 -25.77 -18.85
CA ALA A 8 5.00 -26.02 -17.43
C ALA A 8 3.87 -25.19 -16.81
N ALA A 9 2.74 -25.84 -16.55
CA ALA A 9 2.01 -25.54 -15.34
C ALA A 9 2.94 -26.04 -14.23
N CYS A 10 3.82 -25.16 -13.78
CA CYS A 10 4.30 -25.20 -12.41
C CYS A 10 3.05 -25.12 -11.54
N ASP A 11 2.46 -26.29 -11.28
CA ASP A 11 1.62 -26.53 -10.13
C ASP A 11 2.57 -26.46 -8.92
N GLY A 12 2.94 -25.22 -8.60
CA GLY A 12 3.61 -24.89 -7.36
C GLY A 12 2.57 -25.06 -6.29
N ALA A 13 2.66 -26.18 -5.56
CA ALA A 13 1.91 -26.44 -4.37
C ALA A 13 1.81 -25.17 -3.49
N ASP A 14 0.60 -24.62 -3.42
CA ASP A 14 -0.17 -24.46 -2.20
C ASP A 14 0.67 -24.37 -0.92
N GLY A 15 0.86 -23.14 -0.44
CA GLY A 15 1.64 -22.80 0.75
C GLY A 15 2.27 -21.42 0.72
N GLY A 16 1.84 -20.53 -0.18
CA GLY A 16 2.26 -19.14 -0.15
C GLY A 16 1.62 -18.46 1.04
N ASP A 17 2.42 -18.12 2.05
CA ASP A 17 2.10 -17.00 2.93
C ASP A 17 1.72 -15.81 2.04
N ASP A 18 0.41 -15.61 1.86
CA ASP A 18 -0.12 -14.56 1.00
C ASP A 18 0.13 -13.22 1.72
N VAL A 19 0.70 -12.26 1.00
CA VAL A 19 0.98 -10.93 1.56
C VAL A 19 -0.33 -10.32 2.03
N ASP A 20 -0.45 -10.04 3.34
CA ASP A 20 -1.65 -9.44 3.92
C ASP A 20 -1.85 -8.01 3.36
N PRO A 21 -2.87 -7.78 2.52
CA PRO A 21 -3.08 -6.48 1.89
C PRO A 21 -3.48 -5.41 2.91
N ASP A 22 -4.15 -5.77 4.01
CA ASP A 22 -4.51 -4.81 5.05
C ASP A 22 -3.27 -4.35 5.83
N LEU A 23 -2.30 -5.26 6.03
CA LEU A 23 -1.02 -4.92 6.65
C LEU A 23 -0.18 -4.03 5.74
N VAL A 24 -0.11 -4.32 4.44
CA VAL A 24 0.57 -3.45 3.46
C VAL A 24 -0.03 -2.04 3.47
N ASP A 25 -1.36 -1.94 3.47
CA ASP A 25 -2.06 -0.65 3.47
C ASP A 25 -1.78 0.15 4.75
N ALA A 26 -1.82 -0.51 5.90
CA ALA A 26 -1.47 0.10 7.18
C ALA A 26 -0.01 0.60 7.23
N LEU A 27 0.93 -0.18 6.68
CA LEU A 27 2.35 0.20 6.59
C LEU A 27 2.57 1.40 5.66
N VAL A 28 1.87 1.46 4.53
CA VAL A 28 1.91 2.59 3.59
C VAL A 28 1.36 3.86 4.24
N GLU A 29 0.18 3.79 4.87
CA GLU A 29 -0.43 4.95 5.54
C GLU A 29 0.42 5.44 6.71
N LEU A 30 1.04 4.52 7.46
CA LEU A 30 1.98 4.87 8.52
C LEU A 30 3.21 5.60 7.99
N HIS A 31 3.79 5.10 6.89
CA HIS A 31 4.93 5.74 6.24
C HIS A 31 4.58 7.17 5.77
N LEU A 32 3.40 7.36 5.17
CA LEU A 32 2.93 8.67 4.73
C LEU A 32 2.62 9.61 5.90
N ALA A 33 2.06 9.09 7.00
CA ALA A 33 1.83 9.84 8.23
C ALA A 33 3.15 10.37 8.82
N ASP A 34 4.17 9.52 8.90
CA ASP A 34 5.50 9.90 9.39
C ASP A 34 6.16 10.93 8.46
N ALA A 35 6.06 10.74 7.14
CA ALA A 35 6.58 11.70 6.16
C ALA A 35 5.90 13.07 6.27
N ARG A 36 4.57 13.12 6.46
CA ARG A 36 3.82 14.37 6.70
C ARG A 36 4.25 15.05 7.99
N ALA A 37 4.39 14.29 9.08
CA ALA A 37 4.85 14.81 10.37
C ALA A 37 6.29 15.33 10.30
N ALA A 38 7.13 14.80 9.40
CA ALA A 38 8.49 15.28 9.15
C ALA A 38 8.52 16.57 8.29
N LEU A 39 7.62 16.70 7.31
CA LEU A 39 7.54 17.88 6.44
C LEU A 39 7.02 19.13 7.16
N ASP A 40 6.20 18.96 8.19
CA ASP A 40 5.61 20.06 8.98
C ASP A 40 6.63 20.78 9.89
N THR A 41 7.93 20.59 9.62
CA THR A 41 9.03 20.88 10.55
C THR A 41 10.25 21.46 9.84
N VAL A 42 10.08 22.65 9.24
CA VAL A 42 11.25 23.52 9.04
C VAL A 42 11.81 23.99 10.40
N GLU A 43 11.03 24.02 11.50
CA GLU A 43 11.57 24.39 12.83
C GLU A 43 11.01 23.65 14.08
N ALA A 44 10.02 22.76 14.01
CA ALA A 44 9.52 22.09 15.22
C ALA A 44 9.05 20.66 14.97
N ARG A 45 9.92 19.66 15.19
CA ARG A 45 9.51 18.26 15.30
C ARG A 45 8.38 18.14 16.32
N ARG A 46 7.18 17.75 15.88
CA ARG A 46 6.01 17.52 16.74
C ARG A 46 5.82 16.02 16.96
N PRO A 47 6.51 15.41 17.94
CA PRO A 47 6.36 13.97 18.21
C PRO A 47 4.91 13.59 18.55
N ALA A 48 4.15 14.48 19.18
CA ALA A 48 2.74 14.28 19.46
C ALA A 48 1.86 14.21 18.19
N LEU A 49 2.24 14.90 17.12
CA LEU A 49 1.52 14.87 15.85
C LEU A 49 1.77 13.54 15.13
N ALA A 50 3.03 13.10 15.05
CA ALA A 50 3.39 11.79 14.49
C ALA A 50 2.61 10.66 15.21
N GLU A 51 2.61 10.67 16.54
CA GLU A 51 1.87 9.69 17.34
C GLU A 51 0.35 9.76 17.15
N SER A 52 -0.20 10.95 16.91
CA SER A 52 -1.63 11.10 16.61
C SER A 52 -1.98 10.57 15.22
N LEU A 53 -1.15 10.86 14.22
CA LEU A 53 -1.34 10.38 12.85
C LEU A 53 -1.17 8.86 12.76
N ARG A 54 -0.18 8.29 13.47
CA ARG A 54 -0.01 6.83 13.60
C ARG A 54 -1.25 6.16 14.17
N ARG A 55 -1.83 6.70 15.24
CA ARG A 55 -3.07 6.17 15.84
C ARG A 55 -4.26 6.26 14.89
N VAL A 56 -4.37 7.35 14.13
CA VAL A 56 -5.43 7.51 13.12
C VAL A 56 -5.27 6.48 11.99
N ALA A 57 -4.04 6.31 11.46
CA ALA A 57 -3.74 5.34 10.42
C ALA A 57 -4.09 3.92 10.86
N LEU A 58 -3.58 3.46 12.02
CA LEU A 58 -3.90 2.11 12.53
C LEU A 58 -5.40 1.91 12.71
N LYS A 59 -6.10 2.89 13.29
CA LYS A 59 -7.54 2.81 13.51
C LYS A 59 -8.35 2.76 12.22
N ALA A 60 -7.89 3.39 11.14
CA ALA A 60 -8.52 3.32 9.83
C ALA A 60 -8.52 1.89 9.26
N HIS A 61 -7.53 1.09 9.63
CA HIS A 61 -7.40 -0.32 9.24
C HIS A 61 -7.94 -1.30 10.30
N GLY A 62 -8.70 -0.81 11.30
CA GLY A 62 -9.22 -1.65 12.38
C GLY A 62 -8.16 -2.27 13.28
N LEU A 63 -6.93 -1.74 13.24
CA LEU A 63 -5.81 -2.20 14.04
C LEU A 63 -5.63 -1.31 15.27
N ASP A 64 -5.39 -1.95 16.41
CA ASP A 64 -4.76 -1.30 17.55
C ASP A 64 -3.25 -1.61 17.55
N SER A 65 -2.53 -0.95 18.46
CA SER A 65 -1.08 -1.12 18.55
C SER A 65 -0.66 -2.57 18.82
N ALA A 66 -1.37 -3.31 19.67
CA ALA A 66 -1.00 -4.67 20.03
C ALA A 66 -1.25 -5.66 18.88
N ALA A 67 -2.38 -5.50 18.17
CA ALA A 67 -2.69 -6.28 16.99
C ALA A 67 -1.68 -6.03 15.86
N PHE A 68 -1.25 -4.77 15.69
CA PHE A 68 -0.21 -4.41 14.73
C PHE A 68 1.14 -5.04 15.06
N GLU A 69 1.63 -4.92 16.31
CA GLU A 69 2.89 -5.55 16.73
C GLU A 69 2.85 -7.08 16.57
N THR A 70 1.71 -7.71 16.88
CA THR A 70 1.55 -9.17 16.68
C THR A 70 1.72 -9.57 15.21
N ARG A 71 1.23 -8.76 14.27
CA ARG A 71 1.42 -9.00 12.83
C ARG A 71 2.87 -8.77 12.39
N LEU A 72 3.55 -7.77 12.97
CA LEU A 72 4.97 -7.54 12.71
C LEU A 72 5.84 -8.69 13.24
N ASP A 73 5.55 -9.21 14.42
CA ASP A 73 6.25 -10.36 15.00
C ASP A 73 6.08 -11.62 14.14
N ALA A 74 4.86 -11.85 13.63
CA ALA A 74 4.60 -12.93 12.69
C ALA A 74 5.41 -12.77 11.39
N LEU A 75 5.46 -11.55 10.85
CA LEU A 75 6.23 -11.21 9.66
C LEU A 75 7.74 -11.42 9.89
N ALA A 76 8.26 -11.03 11.06
CA ALA A 76 9.66 -11.22 11.43
C ALA A 76 10.05 -12.71 11.53
N GLY A 77 9.10 -13.59 11.82
CA GLY A 77 9.29 -15.04 11.80
C GLY A 77 9.36 -15.67 10.41
N ALA A 78 8.98 -14.94 9.36
CA ALA A 78 8.87 -15.43 7.98
C ALA A 78 9.65 -14.51 7.01
N PRO A 79 10.97 -14.69 6.84
CA PRO A 79 11.81 -13.74 6.11
C PRO A 79 11.42 -13.55 4.64
N ALA A 80 10.98 -14.61 3.96
CA ALA A 80 10.51 -14.53 2.57
C ALA A 80 9.20 -13.73 2.46
N LEU A 81 8.28 -13.89 3.42
CA LEU A 81 7.05 -13.11 3.50
C LEU A 81 7.34 -11.64 3.82
N ALA A 82 8.30 -11.39 4.70
CA ALA A 82 8.75 -10.05 5.03
C ALA A 82 9.26 -9.33 3.78
N GLU A 83 10.15 -9.96 3.00
CA GLU A 83 10.67 -9.43 1.75
C GLU A 83 9.54 -9.11 0.75
N ALA A 84 8.62 -10.05 0.52
CA ALA A 84 7.46 -9.83 -0.37
C ALA A 84 6.53 -8.70 0.11
N THR A 85 6.37 -8.55 1.43
CA THR A 85 5.58 -7.46 2.04
C THR A 85 6.27 -6.12 1.83
N TYR A 86 7.59 -6.04 2.01
CA TYR A 86 8.37 -4.82 1.75
C TYR A 86 8.29 -4.40 0.29
N ASP A 87 8.46 -5.33 -0.66
CA ASP A 87 8.36 -5.06 -2.10
C ASP A 87 6.97 -4.51 -2.47
N SER A 88 5.92 -5.04 -1.82
CA SER A 88 4.54 -4.60 -2.01
C SER A 88 4.31 -3.18 -1.47
N VAL A 89 4.86 -2.87 -0.30
CA VAL A 89 4.83 -1.52 0.29
C VAL A 89 5.58 -0.53 -0.60
N GLU A 90 6.79 -0.87 -1.07
CA GLU A 90 7.58 0.01 -1.95
C GLU A 90 6.84 0.29 -3.26
N THR A 91 6.32 -0.75 -3.90
CA THR A 91 5.53 -0.63 -5.14
C THR A 91 4.34 0.33 -4.96
N ARG A 92 3.66 0.24 -3.82
CA ARG A 92 2.52 1.10 -3.52
C ARG A 92 2.95 2.54 -3.24
N LEU A 93 4.01 2.76 -2.48
CA LEU A 93 4.56 4.11 -2.23
C LEU A 93 5.03 4.79 -3.52
N VAL A 94 5.67 4.04 -4.43
CA VAL A 94 6.07 4.54 -5.75
C VAL A 94 4.85 4.99 -6.56
N ARG A 95 3.76 4.22 -6.53
CA ARG A 95 2.49 4.57 -7.19
C ARG A 95 1.89 5.84 -6.60
N GLU A 96 1.81 5.94 -5.27
CA GLU A 96 1.31 7.13 -4.58
C GLU A 96 2.11 8.38 -4.96
N ARG A 97 3.44 8.26 -5.04
CA ARG A 97 4.33 9.35 -5.47
C ARG A 97 4.10 9.77 -6.93
N GLN A 98 3.83 8.83 -7.81
CA GLN A 98 3.59 9.10 -9.23
C GLN A 98 2.21 9.72 -9.48
N GLY A 99 1.30 9.63 -8.50
CA GLY A 99 -0.08 10.09 -8.58
C GLY A 99 -0.92 9.12 -9.43
N SER A 100 -2.08 8.72 -8.91
CA SER A 100 -3.12 8.16 -9.78
C SER A 100 -3.43 9.20 -10.86
N PRO A 101 -3.35 8.89 -12.17
CA PRO A 101 -3.70 9.85 -13.19
C PRO A 101 -5.15 10.28 -12.92
N ALA A 102 -5.34 11.53 -12.50
CA ALA A 102 -6.67 12.08 -12.34
C ALA A 102 -7.43 11.85 -13.66
N PRO A 103 -8.65 11.27 -13.65
CA PRO A 103 -9.43 11.19 -14.86
C PRO A 103 -9.59 12.60 -15.41
N ARG A 104 -9.04 12.85 -16.60
CA ARG A 104 -9.12 14.16 -17.23
C ARG A 104 -10.60 14.54 -17.37
N PRO A 105 -11.00 15.75 -16.96
CA PRO A 105 -12.39 16.21 -17.05
C PRO A 105 -12.93 16.32 -18.50
N ASP A 106 -12.11 16.07 -19.52
CA ASP A 106 -12.47 16.15 -20.94
C ASP A 106 -13.40 15.03 -21.44
N SER A 107 -13.79 14.07 -20.59
CA SER A 107 -14.77 13.02 -20.97
C SER A 107 -16.22 13.42 -20.72
N LEU A 108 -16.50 14.64 -20.24
CA LEU A 108 -17.83 15.22 -20.28
C LEU A 108 -18.14 15.65 -21.72
N LYS A 109 -18.64 14.69 -22.50
CA LYS A 109 -19.34 14.91 -23.77
C LYS A 109 -20.28 16.10 -23.61
N ALA A 110 -19.95 17.21 -24.27
CA ALA A 110 -20.77 18.42 -24.27
C ALA A 110 -22.23 18.06 -24.64
N PRO A 111 -23.24 18.61 -23.94
CA PRO A 111 -24.62 18.44 -24.37
C PRO A 111 -24.79 19.10 -25.75
N PRO A 112 -25.60 18.51 -26.67
CA PRO A 112 -25.88 19.15 -27.94
C PRO A 112 -26.53 20.52 -27.69
N ALA A 113 -26.00 21.56 -28.35
CA ALA A 113 -26.56 22.90 -28.29
C ALA A 113 -28.04 22.89 -28.73
N PRO A 114 -28.92 23.70 -28.11
CA PRO A 114 -30.28 23.87 -28.61
C PRO A 114 -30.21 24.54 -29.98
N GLY A 115 -30.78 23.87 -30.99
CA GLY A 115 -30.97 24.46 -32.31
C GLY A 115 -31.91 25.66 -32.25
N PHE A 116 -31.55 26.70 -33.01
CA PHE A 116 -32.44 27.78 -33.40
C PHE A 116 -33.35 27.33 -34.55
#